data_AF-A0A7J7L7R7-F1
#
_entry.id   AF-A0A7J7L7R7-F1
#
_cell.length_a   1.000
_cell.length_b   1.000
_cell.length_c   1.000
_cell.angle_alpha   90.00
_cell.angle_beta   90.00
_cell.angle_gamma   90.00
#
_symmetry.space_group_name_H-M   'P 1'
#
loop_
_entity.id
_entity.type
_entity.pdbx_description
1 polymer ?
#
loop_
_entity_poly.entity_id
_entity_poly.type
_entity_poly.pdbx_seq_one_letter_code
_entity_poly.pdbx_strand_id
1 'polypeptide(L)'
;MFYARVNPDGTTFSMRASSNLIHICPGRSGQSNKNTNAQWVVNEVEETIRAVRTTRPAGVKELISRRYGIDISYYTSWNAWTICMEMIVGSYEESYIMQPEFMRQVL
;
A
#
# COMPACT_ATOMS: atom_id res chain seq x y z
N MET A 1 2.82 2.31 -32.40
CA MET A 1 3.88 3.17 -32.95
C MET A 1 4.69 3.71 -31.78
N PHE A 2 6.01 3.52 -31.76
CA PHE A 2 6.89 4.15 -30.76
C PHE A 2 7.40 5.47 -31.31
N TYR A 3 7.38 6.53 -30.50
CA TYR A 3 7.96 7.82 -30.87
C TYR A 3 9.18 8.08 -30.00
N ALA A 4 10.34 8.21 -30.65
CA ALA A 4 11.58 8.60 -30.00
C ALA A 4 12.00 9.99 -30.48
N ARG A 5 12.47 10.82 -29.55
CA ARG A 5 13.02 12.16 -29.83
C ARG A 5 14.39 12.26 -29.19
N VAL A 6 15.39 12.69 -29.96
CA VAL A 6 16.71 13.05 -29.42
C VAL A 6 16.59 14.40 -28.71
N ASN A 7 17.11 14.49 -27.49
CA ASN A 7 17.04 15.69 -26.68
C ASN A 7 18.09 16.72 -27.17
N PRO A 8 17.95 18.00 -26.80
CA PRO A 8 18.84 19.07 -27.27
C PRO A 8 20.32 18.89 -26.88
N ASP A 9 20.61 18.01 -25.93
CA ASP A 9 21.95 17.65 -25.46
C ASP A 9 22.71 16.72 -26.42
N GLY A 10 22.06 16.22 -27.48
CA GLY A 10 22.64 15.38 -28.52
C GLY A 10 23.10 13.98 -28.06
N THR A 11 22.98 13.68 -26.78
CA THR A 11 23.52 12.47 -26.14
C THR A 11 22.44 11.63 -25.47
N THR A 12 21.26 12.22 -25.20
CA THR A 12 20.13 11.49 -24.65
C THR A 12 18.95 11.48 -25.61
N PHE A 13 18.11 10.43 -25.52
CA PHE A 13 16.86 10.37 -26.27
C PHE A 13 15.71 10.00 -25.32
N SER A 14 14.55 10.60 -25.57
CA SER A 14 13.32 10.35 -24.84
C SER A 14 12.39 9.51 -25.71
N MET A 15 11.97 8.34 -25.23
CA MET A 15 11.00 7.48 -25.91
C MET A 15 9.65 7.59 -25.23
N ARG A 16 8.59 7.89 -25.99
CA ARG A 16 7.21 7.78 -25.53
C ARG A 16 6.54 6.58 -26.18
N ALA A 17 6.10 5.66 -25.32
CA ALA A 17 5.21 4.57 -25.68
C ALA A 17 3.82 5.12 -26.04
N SER A 18 3.20 4.58 -27.10
CA SER A 18 1.78 4.81 -27.37
C SER A 18 0.95 4.24 -26.21
N SER A 19 -0.14 4.91 -25.86
CA SER A 19 -0.99 4.66 -24.68
C SER A 19 -1.58 3.25 -24.55
N ASN A 20 -1.37 2.38 -25.53
CA ASN A 20 -1.94 1.02 -25.60
C ASN A 20 -0.90 -0.10 -25.39
N LEU A 21 0.26 0.20 -24.79
CA LEU A 21 1.25 -0.81 -24.44
C LEU A 21 0.90 -1.44 -23.08
N ILE A 22 0.45 -2.68 -23.13
CA ILE A 22 0.28 -3.53 -21.94
C ILE A 22 1.69 -3.86 -21.42
N HIS A 23 2.02 -3.40 -20.22
CA HIS A 23 3.30 -3.71 -19.57
C HIS A 23 3.36 -5.19 -19.19
N ILE A 24 4.41 -5.91 -19.63
CA ILE A 24 4.66 -7.34 -19.32
C ILE A 24 5.82 -7.50 -18.31
N CYS A 25 6.42 -6.40 -17.84
CA CYS A 25 7.50 -6.48 -16.86
C CYS A 25 6.96 -6.41 -15.42
N PRO A 26 7.51 -7.18 -14.46
CA PRO A 26 7.14 -7.09 -13.04
C PRO A 26 7.55 -5.76 -12.37
N GLY A 27 8.15 -4.81 -13.10
CA GLY A 27 8.77 -3.62 -12.52
C GLY A 27 10.05 -3.94 -11.75
N ARG A 28 10.97 -2.98 -11.69
CA ARG A 28 12.26 -3.12 -10.99
C ARG A 28 12.00 -3.03 -9.48
N SER A 29 12.03 -4.17 -8.80
CA SER A 29 11.71 -4.37 -7.38
C SER A 29 12.83 -3.93 -6.41
N GLY A 30 13.36 -2.71 -6.59
CA GLY A 30 14.55 -2.29 -5.84
C GLY A 30 14.71 -0.78 -5.60
N GLN A 31 13.80 0.04 -6.11
CA GLN A 31 13.63 1.41 -5.64
C GLN A 31 12.17 1.55 -5.32
N SER A 32 11.86 1.88 -4.05
CA SER A 32 10.53 2.25 -3.57
C SER A 32 9.73 2.87 -4.73
N ASN A 33 8.85 2.08 -5.33
CA ASN A 33 7.98 2.57 -6.37
C ASN A 33 7.27 3.76 -5.73
N LYS A 34 7.42 4.98 -6.26
CA LYS A 34 6.69 6.15 -5.74
C LYS A 34 5.17 5.94 -5.74
N ASN A 35 4.72 4.88 -6.41
CA ASN A 35 3.34 4.42 -6.54
C ASN A 35 2.93 3.34 -5.53
N THR A 36 3.80 2.86 -4.64
CA THR A 36 3.40 1.94 -3.55
C THR A 36 2.75 2.74 -2.44
N ASN A 37 1.53 3.19 -2.70
CA ASN A 37 0.68 3.90 -1.76
C ASN A 37 0.21 2.93 -0.66
N ALA A 38 0.03 3.44 0.56
CA ALA A 38 -0.52 2.68 1.68
C ALA A 38 -1.86 2.02 1.32
N GLN A 39 -2.70 2.66 0.50
CA GLN A 39 -3.97 2.10 0.04
C GLN A 39 -3.81 0.82 -0.81
N TRP A 40 -2.80 0.75 -1.66
CA TRP A 40 -2.53 -0.50 -2.38
C TRP A 40 -2.11 -1.60 -1.41
N VAL A 41 -1.25 -1.26 -0.44
CA VAL A 41 -0.81 -2.23 0.59
C VAL A 41 -2.02 -2.75 1.37
N VAL A 42 -2.95 -1.87 1.79
CA VAL A 42 -4.19 -2.24 2.48
C VAL A 42 -4.94 -3.32 1.71
N ASN A 43 -5.22 -3.12 0.43
CA ASN A 43 -5.95 -4.09 -0.39
C ASN A 43 -5.26 -5.47 -0.46
N GLU A 44 -3.93 -5.50 -0.50
CA GLU A 44 -3.18 -6.76 -0.61
C GLU A 44 -3.03 -7.49 0.74
N VAL A 45 -3.06 -6.76 1.86
CA VAL A 45 -2.82 -7.35 3.20
C VAL A 45 -4.09 -7.52 4.03
N GLU A 46 -5.22 -6.91 3.65
CA GLU A 46 -6.45 -6.92 4.44
C GLU A 46 -6.90 -8.34 4.80
N GLU A 47 -7.05 -9.21 3.81
CA GLU A 47 -7.48 -10.60 4.03
C GLU A 47 -6.53 -11.36 4.97
N THR A 48 -5.23 -11.12 4.82
CA THR A 48 -4.21 -11.77 5.64
C THR A 48 -4.26 -11.27 7.10
N ILE A 49 -4.43 -9.97 7.30
CA ILE A 49 -4.57 -9.37 8.62
C ILE A 49 -5.89 -9.82 9.27
N ARG A 50 -6.98 -9.92 8.50
CA ARG A 50 -8.27 -10.41 8.98
C ARG A 50 -8.20 -11.86 9.48
N ALA A 51 -7.41 -12.71 8.82
CA ALA A 51 -7.23 -14.11 9.20
C ALA A 51 -6.34 -14.30 10.45
N VAL A 52 -5.22 -13.56 10.55
CA VAL A 52 -4.21 -13.75 11.63
C VAL A 52 -4.45 -12.79 12.82
N ARG A 53 -5.23 -11.72 12.62
CA ARG A 53 -5.63 -10.69 13.59
C ARG A 53 -4.52 -9.97 14.37
N THR A 54 -3.24 -10.23 14.10
CA THR A 54 -2.13 -9.79 14.99
C THR A 54 -0.87 -9.34 14.27
N THR A 55 -0.89 -9.23 12.94
CA THR A 55 0.30 -8.86 12.17
C THR A 55 0.74 -7.45 12.52
N ARG A 56 1.87 -7.26 13.20
CA ARG A 56 2.44 -5.94 13.51
C ARG A 56 2.90 -5.23 12.22
N PRO A 57 3.08 -3.90 12.22
CA PRO A 57 3.58 -3.14 11.05
C PRO A 57 4.87 -3.71 10.42
N ALA A 58 5.79 -4.22 11.24
CA ALA A 58 7.00 -4.90 10.75
C ALA A 58 6.67 -6.19 9.98
N GLY A 59 5.67 -6.95 10.43
CA GLY A 59 5.19 -8.14 9.73
C GLY A 59 4.49 -7.80 8.41
N VAL A 60 3.79 -6.66 8.33
CA VAL A 60 3.22 -6.15 7.07
C VAL A 60 4.32 -5.84 6.06
N LYS A 61 5.39 -5.18 6.50
CA LYS A 61 6.56 -4.92 5.67
C LYS A 61 7.20 -6.21 5.15
N GLU A 62 7.42 -7.17 6.03
CA GLU A 62 8.00 -8.47 5.67
C GLU A 62 7.10 -9.25 4.70
N LEU A 63 5.78 -9.25 4.92
CA LEU A 63 4.81 -9.90 4.06
C LEU A 63 4.87 -9.36 2.62
N ILE A 64 4.89 -8.02 2.47
CA ILE A 64 4.95 -7.36 1.17
C ILE A 64 6.30 -7.64 0.49
N SER A 65 7.39 -7.55 1.25
CA SER A 65 8.72 -7.86 0.74
C SER A 65 8.82 -9.31 0.26
N ARG A 66 8.29 -10.27 1.02
CA ARG A 66 8.31 -11.69 0.66
C ARG A 66 7.41 -12.02 -0.52
N ARG A 67 6.21 -11.42 -0.60
CA ARG A 67 5.21 -11.76 -1.63
C ARG A 67 5.47 -11.07 -2.97
N TYR A 68 5.92 -9.82 -2.94
CA TYR A 68 6.07 -9.00 -4.14
C TYR A 68 7.53 -8.62 -4.44
N GLY A 69 8.48 -8.91 -3.55
CA GLY A 69 9.87 -8.50 -3.69
C GLY A 69 10.08 -6.99 -3.52
N ILE A 70 9.08 -6.26 -3.01
CA ILE A 70 9.10 -4.80 -2.90
C ILE A 70 9.48 -4.39 -1.48
N ASP A 71 10.48 -3.53 -1.32
CA ASP A 71 10.75 -2.87 -0.04
C ASP A 71 9.86 -1.63 0.12
N ILE A 72 9.08 -1.61 1.19
CA ILE A 72 8.24 -0.47 1.57
C ILE A 72 8.79 0.23 2.81
N SER A 73 8.50 1.52 2.94
CA SER A 73 8.87 2.28 4.12
C SER A 73 8.13 1.74 5.36
N TYR A 74 8.75 1.89 6.53
CA TYR A 74 8.10 1.54 7.79
C TYR A 74 6.80 2.33 7.99
N TYR A 75 6.80 3.63 7.66
CA TYR A 75 5.61 4.50 7.75
C TYR A 75 4.48 4.03 6.83
N THR A 76 4.79 3.60 5.60
CA THR A 76 3.79 3.04 4.68
C THR A 76 3.16 1.78 5.27
N SER A 77 4.00 0.93 5.87
CA SER A 77 3.55 -0.32 6.52
C SER A 77 2.68 -0.05 7.74
N TRP A 78 3.07 0.94 8.55
CA TRP A 78 2.30 1.40 9.71
C TRP A 78 0.94 1.95 9.28
N ASN A 79 0.92 2.86 8.30
CA ASN A 79 -0.33 3.47 7.85
C ASN A 79 -1.30 2.43 7.28
N ALA A 80 -0.79 1.51 6.44
CA ALA A 80 -1.60 0.42 5.92
C ALA A 80 -2.15 -0.49 7.02
N TRP A 81 -1.33 -0.83 8.02
CA TRP A 81 -1.75 -1.61 9.17
C TRP A 81 -2.86 -0.91 9.98
N THR A 82 -2.72 0.38 10.26
CA THR A 82 -3.72 1.16 10.99
C THR A 82 -5.06 1.20 10.25
N ILE A 83 -5.04 1.44 8.94
CA ILE A 83 -6.25 1.46 8.10
C ILE A 83 -6.93 0.09 8.13
N CYS A 84 -6.18 -1.00 7.95
CA CYS A 84 -6.75 -2.35 8.05
C CYS A 84 -7.35 -2.63 9.44
N MET A 85 -6.69 -2.22 10.51
CA MET A 85 -7.19 -2.41 11.87
C MET A 85 -8.48 -1.63 12.13
N GLU A 86 -8.56 -0.38 11.66
CA GLU A 86 -9.78 0.42 11.71
C GLU A 86 -10.93 -0.22 10.92
N MET A 87 -10.66 -0.79 9.74
CA MET A 87 -11.69 -1.52 8.96
C MET A 87 -12.16 -2.82 9.61
N ILE A 88 -11.29 -3.50 10.38
CA ILE A 88 -11.60 -4.81 10.99
C ILE A 88 -12.25 -4.66 12.37
N VAL A 89 -11.71 -3.78 13.21
CA VAL A 89 -12.10 -3.60 14.61
C VAL A 89 -13.11 -2.46 14.77
N GLY A 90 -13.18 -1.57 13.79
CA GLY A 90 -13.97 -0.33 13.85
C GLY A 90 -13.10 0.87 14.19
N SER A 91 -13.66 2.06 13.98
CA SER A 91 -12.96 3.29 14.30
C SER A 91 -12.92 3.54 15.80
N TYR A 92 -11.80 4.08 16.26
CA TYR A 92 -11.63 4.52 17.64
C TYR A 92 -12.57 5.68 17.97
N GLU A 93 -12.81 6.59 17.02
CA GLU A 93 -13.73 7.72 17.24
C GLU A 93 -15.16 7.24 17.44
N GLU A 94 -15.63 6.31 16.59
CA GLU A 94 -16.95 5.70 16.72
C GLU A 94 -17.11 4.98 18.06
N SER A 95 -16.07 4.27 18.50
CA SER A 95 -16.06 3.58 19.80
C SER A 95 -16.25 4.54 20.96
N TYR A 96 -15.64 5.73 20.91
CA TYR A 96 -15.82 6.74 21.95
C TYR A 96 -17.21 7.37 21.96
N ILE A 97 -17.81 7.57 20.79
CA ILE A 97 -19.18 8.06 20.69
C ILE A 97 -20.15 7.08 21.35
N MET A 98 -19.90 5.77 21.22
CA MET A 98 -20.73 4.73 21.84
C MET A 98 -20.48 4.53 23.34
N GLN A 99 -19.39 5.07 23.89
CA GLN A 99 -18.99 4.84 25.29
C GLN A 99 -20.08 5.27 26.31
N PRO A 100 -20.75 6.43 26.21
CA PRO A 100 -21.76 6.84 27.19
C PRO A 100 -23.01 5.93 27.16
N GLU A 101 -23.36 5.41 25.99
CA GLU A 101 -24.46 4.45 25.84
C GLU A 101 -24.09 3.12 26.47
N PHE A 102 -22.88 2.62 26.19
CA PHE A 102 -22.36 1.41 26.82
C PHE A 102 -22.36 1.52 28.35
N MET A 103 -21.92 2.64 28.91
CA MET A 103 -21.95 2.88 30.36
C MET A 103 -23.36 2.83 30.95
N ARG A 104 -24.38 3.27 30.21
CA ARG A 104 -25.79 3.19 30.65
C ARG A 104 -26.36 1.77 30.63
N GLN A 105 -25.80 0.86 29.83
CA GLN A 105 -26.25 -0.54 29.75
C GLN A 105 -25.62 -1.46 30.81
N VAL A 106 -24.48 -1.05 31.37
CA VAL A 106 -23.76 -1.79 32.41
C VAL A 106 -24.22 -1.43 33.82
N LEU A 107 -24.92 -0.30 33.97
CA LEU A 107 -25.58 0.14 35.22
C LEU A 107 -26.98 -0.45 35.36
#